data_AF-A0A920JQ29-F1
#
_entry.id   AF-A0A920JQ29-F1
#
_cell.length_a   1.000
_cell.length_b   1.000
_cell.length_c   1.000
_cell.angle_alpha   90.00
_cell.angle_beta   90.00
_cell.angle_gamma   90.00
#
_symmetry.space_group_name_H-M   'P 1'
#
loop_
_entity.id
_entity.type
_entity.pdbx_description
1 polymer ?
#
loop_
_entity_poly.entity_id
_entity_poly.type
_entity_poly.pdbx_seq_one_letter_code
_entity_poly.pdbx_strand_id
1 'polypeptide(L)'
;MVVKGIEAWNFAYERAGFKNAVVAKIQPDDAEWDAGDIRYNVVRWSSSPEPGFSGYGPSIGNPRTGELIAADIVQEFNAIKRGYNYRKIWGLDSGK
;
A
#
# COMPACT_ATOMS: atom_id res chain seq x y z
N MET A 1 0.75 10.61 -7.70
CA MET A 1 -0.63 10.27 -7.25
C MET A 1 -0.62 9.33 -6.04
N VAL A 2 0.26 8.33 -5.97
CA VAL A 2 0.35 7.36 -4.85
C VAL A 2 0.54 8.02 -3.47
N VAL A 3 1.51 8.92 -3.32
CA VAL A 3 1.78 9.65 -2.06
C VAL A 3 0.51 10.33 -1.53
N LYS A 4 -0.17 11.11 -2.37
CA LYS A 4 -1.43 11.79 -2.00
C LYS A 4 -2.52 10.81 -1.56
N GLY A 5 -2.63 9.65 -2.20
CA GLY A 5 -3.60 8.62 -1.85
C GLY A 5 -3.33 8.00 -0.47
N ILE A 6 -2.06 7.79 -0.13
CA ILE A 6 -1.66 7.29 1.19
C ILE A 6 -1.90 8.37 2.25
N GLU A 7 -1.47 9.60 1.99
CA GLU A 7 -1.60 10.71 2.95
C GLU A 7 -3.03 11.20 3.13
N ALA A 8 -3.97 10.82 2.25
CA ALA A 8 -5.39 11.14 2.39
C ALA A 8 -5.99 10.59 3.70
N TRP A 9 -5.40 9.52 4.26
CA TRP A 9 -5.80 8.99 5.57
C TRP A 9 -5.56 9.95 6.73
N ASN A 10 -4.68 10.96 6.56
CA ASN A 10 -4.49 11.99 7.59
C ASN A 10 -5.80 12.70 7.96
N PHE A 11 -6.77 12.81 7.04
CA PHE A 11 -8.08 13.36 7.36
C PHE A 11 -8.78 12.64 8.53
N ALA A 12 -8.64 11.30 8.61
CA ALA A 12 -9.16 10.53 9.72
C ALA A 12 -8.33 10.73 11.01
N TYR A 13 -7.00 10.75 10.87
CA TYR A 13 -6.09 10.92 12.00
C TYR A 13 -6.13 12.32 12.64
N GLU A 14 -6.39 13.35 11.84
CA GLU A 14 -6.60 14.72 12.32
C GLU A 14 -7.80 14.81 13.27
N ARG A 15 -8.88 14.10 12.95
CA ARG A 15 -10.05 14.00 13.84
C ARG A 15 -9.74 13.27 15.14
N ALA A 16 -8.77 12.35 15.11
CA ALA A 16 -8.25 11.67 16.29
C ALA A 16 -7.19 12.50 17.05
N GLY A 17 -6.90 13.74 16.63
CA GLY A 17 -5.99 14.66 17.31
C GLY A 17 -4.54 14.59 16.84
N PHE A 18 -4.22 13.79 15.82
CA PHE A 18 -2.87 13.67 15.28
C PHE A 18 -2.68 14.58 14.08
N LYS A 19 -1.55 15.29 14.02
CA LYS A 19 -1.14 16.05 12.83
C LYS A 19 -0.06 15.27 12.10
N ASN A 20 -0.16 15.17 10.77
CA ASN A 20 0.81 14.47 9.93
C ASN A 20 1.09 13.04 10.42
N ALA A 21 0.04 12.31 10.80
CA ALA A 21 0.15 10.94 11.30
C ALA A 21 0.74 9.98 10.26
N VAL A 22 0.47 10.25 8.98
CA VAL A 22 1.00 9.49 7.85
C VAL A 22 1.82 10.42 6.96
N VAL A 23 3.06 10.05 6.68
CA VAL A 23 3.93 10.73 5.72
C VAL A 23 4.44 9.70 4.74
N ALA A 24 4.10 9.87 3.45
CA ALA A 24 4.52 8.95 2.42
C ALA A 24 5.69 9.52 1.63
N LYS A 25 6.71 8.70 1.39
CA LYS A 25 7.89 9.06 0.60
C LYS A 25 8.06 8.04 -0.51
N ILE A 26 8.58 8.51 -1.64
CA ILE A 26 9.04 7.62 -2.71
C ILE A 26 10.43 7.13 -2.33
N GLN A 27 10.64 5.81 -2.44
CA GLN A 27 11.96 5.22 -2.29
C GLN A 27 12.92 5.86 -3.32
N PRO A 28 14.05 6.43 -2.90
CA PRO A 28 15.06 6.94 -3.82
C PRO A 28 15.63 5.83 -4.71
N ASP A 29 16.05 6.18 -5.92
CA ASP A 29 16.67 5.23 -6.86
C ASP A 29 18.02 4.70 -6.35
N ASP A 30 18.69 5.45 -5.46
CA ASP A 30 19.97 5.13 -4.82
C ASP A 30 19.80 4.60 -3.38
N ALA A 31 18.60 4.11 -3.04
CA ALA A 31 18.36 3.51 -1.73
C ALA A 31 19.17 2.20 -1.54
N GLU A 32 19.97 2.16 -0.48
CA GLU A 32 20.71 0.96 -0.05
C GLU A 32 19.84 -0.09 0.68
N TRP A 33 18.55 0.17 0.85
CA TRP A 33 17.58 -0.70 1.51
C TRP A 33 16.54 -1.20 0.51
N ASP A 34 15.97 -2.37 0.80
CA ASP A 34 14.92 -2.99 -0.01
C ASP A 34 13.60 -3.13 0.78
N ALA A 35 12.56 -3.55 0.07
CA ALA A 35 11.20 -3.68 0.60
C ALA A 35 11.03 -4.73 1.72
N GLY A 36 12.03 -5.58 1.98
CA GLY A 36 12.08 -6.52 3.09
C GLY A 36 12.77 -5.97 4.34
N ASP A 37 13.35 -4.77 4.29
CA ASP A 37 13.97 -4.13 5.43
C ASP A 37 12.91 -3.66 6.45
N ILE A 38 12.86 -4.32 7.61
CA ILE A 38 11.89 -4.09 8.68
C ILE A 38 11.89 -2.65 9.23
N ARG A 39 12.94 -1.86 8.97
CA ARG A 39 13.03 -0.45 9.38
C ARG A 39 12.10 0.46 8.59
N TYR A 40 11.58 -0.01 7.45
CA TYR A 40 10.72 0.76 6.55
C TYR A 40 9.40 0.04 6.32
N ASN A 41 8.30 0.74 6.54
CA ASN A 41 6.98 0.30 6.09
C ASN A 41 6.83 0.68 4.63
N VAL A 42 6.51 -0.28 3.76
CA VAL A 42 6.44 -0.04 2.32
C VAL A 42 5.08 -0.37 1.73
N VAL A 43 4.66 0.45 0.78
CA VAL A 43 3.62 0.09 -0.19
C VAL A 43 4.35 -0.30 -1.47
N ARG A 44 4.17 -1.55 -1.93
CA ARG A 44 4.92 -2.09 -3.08
C ARG A 44 4.05 -2.88 -4.05
N TRP A 45 4.59 -3.06 -5.25
CA TRP A 45 3.98 -3.82 -6.34
C TRP A 45 4.70 -5.15 -6.46
N SER A 46 3.94 -6.23 -6.60
CA SER A 46 4.45 -7.59 -6.75
C SER A 46 3.82 -8.25 -7.97
N SER A 47 4.53 -9.20 -8.56
CA SER A 47 4.06 -9.99 -9.68
C SER A 47 4.40 -11.45 -9.46
N SER A 48 3.58 -12.11 -8.65
CA SER A 48 3.72 -13.55 -8.42
C SER A 48 3.24 -14.35 -9.65
N PRO A 49 3.86 -15.49 -10.00
CA PRO A 49 3.42 -16.34 -11.11
C PRO A 49 1.99 -16.87 -10.94
N GLU A 50 1.63 -17.24 -9.71
CA GLU A 50 0.31 -17.75 -9.32
C GLU A 50 -0.21 -16.97 -8.10
N PRO A 51 -0.73 -15.74 -8.30
CA PRO A 51 -1.14 -14.90 -7.19
C PRO A 51 -2.48 -15.37 -6.61
N GLY A 52 -2.46 -15.87 -5.37
CA GLY A 52 -3.65 -16.29 -4.64
C GLY A 52 -4.56 -15.14 -4.18
N PHE A 53 -4.01 -13.92 -4.08
CA PHE A 53 -4.72 -12.71 -3.65
C PHE A 53 -4.42 -11.54 -4.60
N SER A 54 -5.23 -10.48 -4.52
CA SER A 54 -5.01 -9.23 -5.27
C SER A 54 -4.13 -8.21 -4.53
N GLY A 55 -3.96 -8.43 -3.25
CA GLY A 55 -3.04 -7.70 -2.40
C GLY A 55 -3.11 -8.28 -1.00
N TYR A 56 -2.11 -7.98 -0.18
CA TYR A 56 -2.03 -8.44 1.20
C TYR A 56 -1.17 -7.48 2.03
N GLY A 57 -1.40 -7.46 3.33
CA GLY A 57 -0.72 -6.56 4.26
C GLY A 57 -0.05 -7.34 5.38
N PRO A 58 1.21 -7.79 5.22
CA PRO A 58 1.92 -8.44 6.30
C PRO A 58 2.19 -7.44 7.42
N SER A 59 2.11 -7.89 8.66
CA SER A 59 2.36 -7.06 9.84
C SER A 59 3.09 -7.85 10.91
N ILE A 60 3.99 -7.19 11.62
CA ILE A 60 4.77 -7.75 12.73
C ILE A 60 4.38 -6.99 13.99
N GLY A 61 3.83 -7.71 14.96
CA GLY A 61 3.53 -7.19 16.30
C GLY A 61 4.64 -7.54 17.29
N ASN A 62 4.97 -6.61 18.18
CA ASN A 62 5.79 -6.89 19.33
C ASN A 62 5.04 -7.88 20.26
N PRO A 63 5.58 -9.09 20.51
CA PRO A 63 4.85 -10.11 21.27
C PRO A 63 4.66 -9.76 22.76
N ARG A 64 5.37 -8.76 23.28
CA ARG A 64 5.25 -8.32 24.67
C ARG A 64 4.23 -7.21 24.87
N THR A 65 4.12 -6.29 23.91
CA THR A 65 3.25 -5.09 24.03
C THR A 65 2.02 -5.14 23.13
N GLY A 66 2.05 -5.97 22.08
CA GLY A 66 1.02 -6.01 21.04
C GLY A 66 1.11 -4.87 20.02
N GLU A 67 2.06 -3.95 20.17
CA GLU A 67 2.24 -2.83 19.23
C GLU A 67 2.79 -3.33 17.89
N LEU A 68 2.27 -2.80 16.78
CA LEU A 68 2.81 -3.07 15.45
C LEU A 68 4.15 -2.35 15.27
N ILE A 69 5.19 -3.10 14.92
CA ILE A 69 6.56 -2.59 14.70
C ILE A 69 6.93 -2.56 13.21
N ALA A 70 6.20 -3.29 12.37
CA ALA A 70 6.29 -3.22 10.92
C ALA A 70 4.94 -3.61 10.30
N ALA A 71 4.58 -2.96 9.20
CA ALA A 71 3.41 -3.28 8.40
C ALA A 71 3.61 -2.80 6.96
N ASP A 72 3.43 -3.70 5.99
CA ASP A 72 3.54 -3.38 4.58
C ASP A 72 2.18 -3.51 3.87
N ILE A 73 2.12 -2.97 2.66
CA ILE A 73 1.05 -3.24 1.70
C ILE A 73 1.70 -3.77 0.42
N VAL A 74 1.28 -4.95 -0.01
CA VAL A 74 1.67 -5.54 -1.28
C VAL A 74 0.47 -5.54 -2.21
N GLN A 75 0.61 -4.88 -3.36
CA GLN A 75 -0.35 -4.91 -4.44
C GLN A 75 0.11 -5.88 -5.51
N GLU A 76 -0.65 -6.95 -5.75
CA GLU A 76 -0.32 -7.90 -6.81
C GLU A 76 -0.77 -7.36 -8.17
N PHE A 77 0.03 -7.63 -9.21
CA PHE A 77 -0.23 -7.17 -10.57
C PHE A 77 -1.58 -7.67 -11.12
N ASN A 78 -2.04 -8.85 -10.66
CA ASN A 78 -3.34 -9.40 -11.04
C ASN A 78 -4.51 -8.44 -10.70
N ALA A 79 -4.39 -7.62 -9.65
CA ALA A 79 -5.40 -6.66 -9.22
C ALA A 79 -5.56 -5.54 -10.25
N ILE A 80 -4.43 -5.07 -10.79
CA ILE A 80 -4.39 -4.04 -11.83
C ILE A 80 -5.04 -4.59 -13.11
N LYS A 81 -4.65 -5.80 -13.52
CA LYS A 81 -5.23 -6.49 -14.69
C LYS A 81 -6.74 -6.69 -14.54
N ARG A 82 -7.20 -7.14 -13.38
CA ARG A 82 -8.63 -7.32 -13.08
C ARG A 82 -9.37 -5.99 -13.12
N GLY A 83 -8.85 -4.95 -12.46
CA GLY A 83 -9.44 -3.62 -12.47
C GLY A 83 -9.62 -3.08 -13.90
N TYR A 84 -8.59 -3.21 -14.75
CA TYR A 84 -8.68 -2.83 -16.16
C TYR A 84 -9.77 -3.62 -16.91
N ASN A 85 -9.82 -4.93 -16.75
CA ASN A 85 -10.82 -5.78 -17.40
C ASN A 85 -12.24 -5.41 -16.96
N TYR A 86 -12.46 -5.18 -15.67
CA TYR A 86 -13.78 -4.78 -15.15
C TYR A 86 -14.23 -3.44 -15.72
N ARG A 87 -13.34 -2.44 -15.77
CA ARG A 87 -13.71 -1.14 -16.36
C ARG A 87 -14.11 -1.26 -17.83
N LYS A 88 -13.46 -2.12 -18.59
CA LYS A 88 -13.82 -2.42 -19.98
C LYS A 88 -15.17 -3.15 -20.10
N ILE A 89 -15.41 -4.17 -19.28
CA ILE A 89 -16.65 -4.96 -19.30
C ILE A 89 -17.86 -4.11 -18.91
N TRP A 90 -17.72 -3.31 -17.86
CA TRP A 90 -18.79 -2.48 -17.31
C TRP A 90 -18.89 -1.10 -17.97
N GLY A 91 -18.09 -0.82 -18.99
CA GLY A 91 -18.11 0.46 -19.70
C GLY A 91 -17.71 1.66 -18.83
N LEU A 92 -17.00 1.46 -17.71
CA LEU A 92 -16.57 2.54 -16.82
C LEU A 92 -15.52 3.46 -17.47
N ASP A 93 -14.83 2.98 -18.51
CA ASP A 93 -13.91 3.78 -19.31
C ASP A 93 -14.61 4.55 -20.45
N SER A 94 -15.94 4.39 -20.64
CA SER A 94 -16.66 4.91 -21.81
C SER A 94 -17.11 6.37 -21.73
N GLY A 95 -16.79 7.08 -20.64
CA GLY A 95 -16.99 8.53 -20.54
C GLY A 95 -18.44 9.02 -20.76
N LYS A 96 -19.42 8.13 -20.58
CA LYS A 96 -20.85 8.49 -20.49
C LYS A 96 -21.26 8.59 -19.03
#